data_AF-A0A3N9ULT6-F1
#
_entry.id   AF-A0A3N9ULT6-F1
#
_cell.length_a   1.000
_cell.length_b   1.000
_cell.length_c   1.000
_cell.angle_alpha   90.00
_cell.angle_beta   90.00
_cell.angle_gamma   90.00
#
_symmetry.space_group_name_H-M   'P 1'
#
loop_
_entity.id
_entity.type
_entity.pdbx_description
1 polymer ?
#
loop_
_entity_poly.entity_id
_entity_poly.type
_entity_poly.pdbx_seq_one_letter_code
_entity_poly.pdbx_strand_id
1 'polypeptide(L)'
;MYMQGLANFIDDFLGGLILIGYALVVGSLFWSAFILKVWSPQPAVNQAIIRRALAVMRFGAIALAAMQGAKLLIKGMVLWGVLGELPVADYVGTVQFQAGFVRFVLAMGMAWLAGRLLLQPDNRRLWNGLV
;
A
#
# COMPACT_ATOMS: atom_id res chain seq x y z
N MET A 1 9.33 -24.67 18.03
CA MET A 1 7.86 -24.78 17.88
C MET A 1 7.14 -23.46 18.18
N TYR A 2 7.36 -22.81 19.35
CA TYR A 2 6.73 -21.51 19.67
C TYR A 2 7.11 -20.35 18.72
N MET A 3 8.40 -20.22 18.37
CA MET A 3 8.88 -19.13 17.49
C MET A 3 8.29 -19.20 16.07
N GLN A 4 8.11 -20.41 15.54
CA GLN A 4 7.55 -20.64 14.21
C GLN A 4 6.04 -20.38 14.18
N GLY A 5 5.31 -20.77 15.24
CA GLY A 5 3.89 -20.47 15.37
C GLY A 5 3.62 -18.96 15.44
N LEU A 6 4.43 -18.23 16.20
CA LEU A 6 4.35 -16.77 16.28
C LEU A 6 4.66 -16.11 14.92
N ALA A 7 5.69 -16.57 14.21
CA ALA A 7 6.04 -16.06 12.89
C ALA A 7 4.91 -16.26 11.87
N ASN A 8 4.27 -17.44 11.87
CA ASN A 8 3.13 -17.72 10.99
C ASN A 8 1.93 -16.84 11.32
N PHE A 9 1.58 -16.71 12.60
CA PHE A 9 0.50 -15.82 13.03
C PHE A 9 0.73 -14.38 12.59
N ILE A 10 1.95 -13.86 12.73
CA ILE A 10 2.30 -12.52 12.29
C ILE A 10 2.21 -12.41 10.76
N ASP A 11 2.66 -13.40 10.00
CA ASP A 11 2.58 -13.38 8.53
C ASP A 11 1.13 -13.33 8.04
N ASP A 12 0.25 -14.13 8.65
CA ASP A 12 -1.18 -14.19 8.34
C ASP A 12 -1.91 -12.90 8.76
N PHE A 13 -1.61 -12.39 9.96
CA PHE A 13 -2.17 -11.14 10.47
C PHE A 13 -1.80 -9.96 9.57
N LEU A 14 -0.52 -9.84 9.20
CA LEU A 14 -0.05 -8.85 8.24
C LEU A 14 -0.71 -9.06 6.87
N GLY A 15 -0.91 -10.31 6.44
CA GLY A 15 -1.63 -10.65 5.23
C GLY A 15 -3.06 -10.07 5.22
N GLY A 16 -3.79 -10.22 6.32
CA GLY A 16 -5.13 -9.66 6.49
C GLY A 16 -5.14 -8.13 6.42
N LEU A 17 -4.20 -7.46 7.12
CA LEU A 17 -4.07 -6.01 7.09
C LEU A 17 -3.69 -5.48 5.71
N ILE A 18 -2.83 -6.20 4.98
CA ILE A 18 -2.52 -5.90 3.58
C ILE A 18 -3.78 -5.98 2.73
N LEU A 19 -4.63 -6.99 2.92
CA LEU A 19 -5.87 -7.15 2.16
C LEU A 19 -6.84 -5.98 2.42
N ILE A 20 -6.98 -5.55 3.66
CA ILE A 20 -7.78 -4.37 4.04
C ILE A 20 -7.22 -3.12 3.36
N GLY A 21 -5.90 -2.92 3.42
CA GLY A 21 -5.24 -1.81 2.75
C GLY A 21 -5.49 -1.81 1.24
N TYR A 22 -5.45 -2.98 0.60
CA TYR A 22 -5.78 -3.12 -0.82
C TYR A 22 -7.23 -2.75 -1.10
N ALA A 23 -8.18 -3.22 -0.30
CA ALA A 23 -9.59 -2.89 -0.46
C ALA A 23 -9.82 -1.38 -0.32
N LEU A 24 -9.14 -0.71 0.62
CA LEU A 24 -9.24 0.74 0.79
C LEU A 24 -8.69 1.49 -0.42
N VAL A 25 -7.51 1.11 -0.93
CA VAL A 25 -6.89 1.79 -2.08
C VAL A 25 -7.69 1.55 -3.35
N VAL A 26 -7.94 0.29 -3.68
CA VAL A 26 -8.65 -0.10 -4.91
C VAL A 26 -10.09 0.42 -4.86
N GLY A 27 -10.79 0.22 -3.75
CA GLY A 27 -12.16 0.71 -3.57
C GLY A 27 -12.26 2.24 -3.72
N SER A 28 -11.32 2.99 -3.13
CA SER A 28 -11.30 4.45 -3.27
C SER A 28 -11.00 4.90 -4.70
N LEU A 29 -10.11 4.19 -5.41
CA LEU A 29 -9.78 4.47 -6.80
C LEU A 29 -10.99 4.25 -7.71
N PHE A 30 -11.63 3.09 -7.62
CA PHE A 30 -12.85 2.76 -8.36
C PHE A 30 -13.97 3.75 -8.06
N TRP A 31 -14.19 4.08 -6.79
CA TRP A 31 -15.23 5.04 -6.40
C TRP A 31 -14.96 6.45 -6.98
N SER A 32 -13.71 6.91 -6.91
CA SER A 32 -13.33 8.22 -7.45
C SER A 32 -13.46 8.29 -8.97
N ALA A 33 -13.03 7.23 -9.66
CA ALA A 33 -13.07 7.11 -11.11
C ALA A 33 -14.50 7.05 -11.66
N PHE A 34 -15.31 6.11 -11.17
CA PHE A 34 -16.59 5.76 -11.78
C PHE A 34 -17.79 6.47 -11.15
N ILE A 35 -17.77 6.69 -9.83
CA ILE A 35 -18.90 7.29 -9.11
C ILE A 35 -18.74 8.80 -9.02
N LEU A 36 -17.60 9.28 -8.51
CA LEU A 36 -17.35 10.72 -8.39
C LEU A 36 -17.02 11.38 -9.74
N LYS A 37 -16.60 10.57 -10.74
CA LYS A 37 -16.23 11.02 -12.09
C LYS A 37 -15.27 12.19 -12.05
N VAL A 38 -14.18 12.05 -11.29
CA VAL A 38 -13.17 13.11 -11.08
C VAL A 38 -12.52 13.61 -12.38
N TRP A 39 -12.64 12.87 -13.48
CA TRP A 39 -12.18 13.29 -14.82
C TRP A 39 -13.19 14.11 -15.62
N SER A 40 -14.44 14.17 -15.18
CA SER A 40 -15.48 14.97 -15.85
C SER A 40 -15.16 16.46 -15.73
N PRO A 41 -15.40 17.27 -16.78
CA PRO A 41 -15.28 18.74 -16.72
C PRO A 41 -16.12 19.36 -15.61
N GLN A 42 -17.22 18.72 -15.25
CA GLN A 42 -18.03 19.00 -14.08
C GLN A 42 -18.02 17.74 -13.20
N PRO A 43 -17.23 17.72 -12.10
CA PRO A 43 -17.29 16.63 -11.14
C PRO A 43 -18.73 16.46 -10.67
N ALA A 44 -19.20 15.22 -10.54
CA ALA A 44 -20.59 14.96 -10.15
C ALA A 44 -20.89 15.39 -8.70
N VAL A 45 -19.85 15.71 -7.91
CA VAL A 45 -19.94 15.85 -6.47
C VAL A 45 -19.01 16.96 -5.95
N ASN A 46 -19.38 17.56 -4.81
CA ASN A 46 -18.61 18.57 -4.08
C ASN A 46 -17.15 18.11 -3.80
N GLN A 47 -16.19 19.03 -3.94
CA GLN A 47 -14.77 18.83 -3.61
C GLN A 47 -14.52 18.22 -2.22
N ALA A 48 -15.38 18.49 -1.23
CA ALA A 48 -15.27 17.91 0.11
C ALA A 48 -15.31 16.36 0.09
N ILE A 49 -16.14 15.77 -0.78
CA ILE A 49 -16.29 14.31 -0.89
C ILE A 49 -15.09 13.70 -1.62
N ILE A 50 -14.58 14.38 -2.66
CA ILE A 50 -13.35 13.99 -3.37
C ILE A 50 -12.16 13.97 -2.39
N ARG A 51 -12.03 14.99 -1.54
CA ARG A 51 -10.98 15.04 -0.50
C ARG A 51 -11.10 13.88 0.49
N ARG A 52 -12.31 13.50 0.89
CA ARG A 52 -12.51 12.33 1.76
C ARG A 52 -12.10 11.03 1.07
N ALA A 53 -12.49 10.82 -0.18
CA ALA A 53 -12.07 9.64 -0.95
C ALA A 53 -10.54 9.56 -1.08
N LEU A 54 -9.88 10.69 -1.36
CA LEU A 54 -8.42 10.78 -1.40
C LEU A 54 -7.76 10.52 -0.04
N ALA A 55 -8.38 10.95 1.07
CA ALA A 55 -7.88 10.69 2.42
C ALA A 55 -7.96 9.19 2.76
N VAL A 56 -9.06 8.53 2.42
CA VAL A 56 -9.21 7.06 2.58
C VAL A 56 -8.19 6.31 1.74
N MET A 57 -8.01 6.71 0.47
CA MET A 57 -6.99 6.13 -0.41
C MET A 57 -5.59 6.30 0.15
N ARG A 58 -5.23 7.51 0.61
CA ARG A 58 -3.93 7.79 1.22
C ARG A 58 -3.70 6.95 2.47
N PHE A 59 -4.70 6.84 3.34
CA PHE A 59 -4.62 6.02 4.53
C PHE A 59 -4.39 4.54 4.19
N GLY A 60 -5.17 4.00 3.24
CA GLY A 60 -4.99 2.64 2.76
C GLY A 60 -3.60 2.40 2.17
N ALA A 61 -3.08 3.35 1.38
CA ALA A 61 -1.75 3.25 0.78
C ALA A 61 -0.61 3.32 1.81
N ILE A 62 -0.73 4.19 2.83
CA ILE A 62 0.23 4.24 3.94
C ILE A 62 0.21 2.93 4.73
N ALA A 63 -0.99 2.42 5.05
CA ALA A 63 -1.13 1.14 5.76
C ALA A 63 -0.52 0.00 4.95
N LEU A 64 -0.80 -0.08 3.64
CA LEU A 64 -0.17 -1.06 2.75
C LEU A 64 1.35 -0.99 2.77
N ALA A 65 1.93 0.22 2.64
CA ALA A 65 3.38 0.40 2.66
C ALA A 65 3.95 -0.05 4.00
N ALA A 66 3.35 0.35 5.12
CA ALA A 66 3.79 -0.06 6.45
C ALA A 66 3.76 -1.60 6.61
N MET A 67 2.68 -2.25 6.19
CA MET A 67 2.54 -3.71 6.34
C MET A 67 3.47 -4.50 5.41
N GLN A 68 3.65 -4.06 4.15
CA GLN A 68 4.60 -4.70 3.24
C GLN A 68 6.05 -4.53 3.73
N GLY A 69 6.41 -3.34 4.20
CA GLY A 69 7.72 -3.07 4.81
C GLY A 69 7.94 -3.94 6.06
N ALA A 70 6.97 -3.99 6.96
CA ALA A 70 7.04 -4.84 8.15
C ALA A 70 7.19 -6.32 7.79
N LYS A 71 6.43 -6.82 6.82
CA LYS A 71 6.53 -8.22 6.35
C LYS A 71 7.93 -8.56 5.82
N LEU A 72 8.54 -7.66 5.05
CA LEU A 72 9.92 -7.81 4.57
C LEU A 72 10.95 -7.78 5.69
N LEU A 73 10.78 -6.91 6.69
CA LEU A 73 11.71 -6.84 7.83
C LEU A 73 11.60 -8.09 8.70
N ILE A 74 10.38 -8.51 9.04
CA ILE A 74 10.13 -9.68 9.89
C ILE A 74 10.69 -10.95 9.25
N LYS A 75 10.49 -11.16 7.94
CA LYS A 75 11.07 -12.29 7.22
C LYS A 75 12.60 -12.29 7.27
N GLY A 76 13.23 -11.13 7.11
CA GLY A 76 14.68 -10.98 7.24
C GLY A 76 15.16 -11.29 8.67
N MET A 77 14.46 -10.79 9.69
CA MET A 77 14.79 -11.04 11.10
C MET A 77 14.64 -12.52 11.47
N VAL A 78 13.59 -13.19 11.00
CA VAL A 78 13.39 -14.63 11.23
C VAL A 78 14.51 -15.42 10.55
N LEU A 79 14.88 -15.08 9.31
CA LEU A 79 15.98 -15.74 8.61
C LEU A 79 17.29 -15.60 9.37
N TRP A 80 17.62 -14.38 9.81
CA TRP A 80 18.80 -14.10 10.63
C TRP A 80 18.79 -14.89 11.94
N GLY A 81 17.64 -14.92 12.64
CA GLY A 81 17.51 -15.65 13.91
C GLY A 81 17.62 -17.18 13.76
N VAL A 82 17.31 -17.73 12.59
CA VAL A 82 17.40 -19.17 12.33
C VAL A 82 18.80 -19.58 11.83
N LEU A 83 19.41 -18.79 10.97
CA LEU A 83 20.72 -19.11 10.37
C LEU A 83 21.91 -18.58 11.19
N GLY A 84 21.69 -17.66 12.12
CA GLY A 84 22.75 -16.96 12.87
C GLY A 84 23.43 -15.84 12.07
N GLU A 85 23.22 -15.82 10.75
CA GLU A 85 23.65 -14.78 9.83
C GLU A 85 22.54 -14.48 8.80
N LEU A 86 22.59 -13.28 8.20
CA LEU A 86 21.62 -12.88 7.19
C LEU A 86 22.32 -12.90 5.83
N PRO A 87 22.08 -13.92 4.99
CA PRO A 87 22.60 -13.93 3.63
C PRO A 87 21.82 -12.91 2.79
N VAL A 88 22.22 -11.63 2.88
CA VAL A 88 21.48 -10.49 2.31
C VAL A 88 21.29 -10.65 0.80
N ALA A 89 22.34 -11.10 0.09
CA ALA A 89 22.29 -11.29 -1.35
C ALA A 89 21.22 -12.33 -1.75
N ASP A 90 21.19 -13.47 -1.04
CA ASP A 90 20.22 -14.53 -1.31
C ASP A 90 18.81 -14.11 -0.92
N TYR A 91 18.66 -13.41 0.21
CA TYR A 91 17.38 -12.91 0.68
C TYR A 91 16.75 -11.91 -0.28
N VAL A 92 17.51 -10.89 -0.70
CA VAL A 92 17.07 -9.86 -1.66
C VAL A 92 16.88 -10.45 -3.06
N GLY A 93 17.64 -11.50 -3.40
CA GLY A 93 17.50 -12.25 -4.63
C GLY A 93 16.19 -13.05 -4.72
N THR A 94 15.48 -13.28 -3.61
CA THR A 94 14.23 -14.03 -3.64
C THR A 94 13.10 -13.26 -4.35
N VAL A 95 12.30 -14.00 -5.14
CA VAL A 95 11.08 -13.47 -5.77
C VAL A 95 10.11 -12.90 -4.71
N GLN A 96 10.07 -13.49 -3.52
CA GLN A 96 9.21 -13.01 -2.43
C GLN A 96 9.63 -11.62 -1.95
N PHE A 97 10.93 -11.38 -1.74
CA PHE A 97 11.45 -10.07 -1.36
C PHE A 97 11.20 -9.05 -2.46
N GLN A 98 11.59 -9.36 -3.70
CA GLN A 98 11.42 -8.44 -4.84
C GLN A 98 9.95 -8.05 -5.05
N ALA A 99 9.03 -9.03 -5.04
CA ALA A 99 7.61 -8.76 -5.19
C ALA A 99 7.05 -7.95 -4.00
N GLY A 100 7.48 -8.24 -2.77
CA GLY A 100 7.11 -7.44 -1.60
C GLY A 100 7.64 -6.00 -1.69
N PHE A 101 8.87 -5.83 -2.15
CA PHE A 101 9.54 -4.54 -2.30
C PHE A 101 8.88 -3.68 -3.38
N VAL A 102 8.53 -4.28 -4.52
CA VAL A 102 7.76 -3.58 -5.57
C VAL A 102 6.41 -3.11 -5.02
N ARG A 103 5.67 -3.96 -4.31
CA ARG A 103 4.39 -3.57 -3.69
C ARG A 103 4.57 -2.44 -2.66
N PHE A 104 5.63 -2.48 -1.87
CA PHE A 104 5.99 -1.43 -0.93
C PHE A 104 6.24 -0.10 -1.64
N VAL A 105 7.07 -0.09 -2.69
CA VAL A 105 7.36 1.11 -3.48
C VAL A 105 6.11 1.66 -4.16
N LEU A 106 5.28 0.80 -4.76
CA LEU A 106 4.02 1.20 -5.37
C LEU A 106 3.05 1.80 -4.34
N ALA A 107 2.94 1.21 -3.15
CA ALA A 107 2.12 1.74 -2.06
C ALA A 107 2.61 3.11 -1.59
N MET A 108 3.92 3.31 -1.46
CA MET A 108 4.49 4.64 -1.17
C MET A 108 4.19 5.66 -2.28
N GLY A 109 4.33 5.26 -3.55
CA GLY A 109 3.99 6.11 -4.69
C GLY A 109 2.53 6.55 -4.67
N MET A 110 1.61 5.62 -4.40
CA MET A 110 0.18 5.91 -4.25
C MET A 110 -0.10 6.84 -3.06
N ALA A 111 0.53 6.61 -1.90
CA ALA A 111 0.38 7.47 -0.73
C ALA A 111 0.85 8.91 -1.01
N TRP A 112 1.96 9.05 -1.74
CA TRP A 112 2.51 10.33 -2.14
C TRP A 112 1.61 11.05 -3.16
N LEU A 113 1.14 10.35 -4.19
CA LEU A 113 0.21 10.91 -5.20
C LEU A 113 -1.11 11.34 -4.56
N ALA A 114 -1.69 10.51 -3.69
CA ALA A 114 -2.89 10.85 -2.93
C ALA A 114 -2.67 12.08 -2.05
N GLY A 115 -1.50 12.19 -1.41
CA GLY A 115 -1.09 13.36 -0.64
C GLY A 115 -1.00 14.64 -1.47
N ARG A 116 -0.41 14.55 -2.68
CA ARG A 116 -0.34 15.67 -3.63
C ARG A 116 -1.73 16.12 -4.10
N LEU A 117 -2.62 15.17 -4.41
CA LEU A 117 -4.00 15.46 -4.81
C LEU A 117 -4.85 16.07 -3.70
N LEU A 118 -4.58 15.74 -2.42
CA LEU A 118 -5.25 16.40 -1.30
C LEU A 118 -4.92 17.90 -1.22
N LEU A 119 -3.71 18.30 -1.63
CA LEU A 119 -3.28 19.70 -1.69
C LEU A 119 -3.78 20.41 -2.95
N GLN A 120 -3.85 19.68 -4.08
CA GLN A 120 -4.24 20.21 -5.38
C GLN A 120 -5.27 19.29 -6.07
N PRO A 121 -6.53 19.28 -5.60
CA PRO A 121 -7.54 18.33 -6.07
C PRO A 121 -7.92 18.52 -7.54
N ASP A 122 -7.76 19.74 -8.07
CA ASP A 122 -8.13 20.10 -9.45
C ASP A 122 -7.04 19.75 -10.48
N ASN A 123 -5.87 19.26 -10.04
CA ASN A 123 -4.75 18.96 -10.93
C ASN A 123 -4.95 17.62 -11.67
N ARG A 124 -5.53 17.68 -12.87
CA ARG A 124 -5.81 16.52 -13.74
C ARG A 124 -4.60 15.65 -14.05
N ARG A 125 -3.39 16.21 -14.11
CA ARG A 125 -2.16 15.42 -14.40
C ARG A 125 -1.87 14.41 -13.30
N LEU A 126 -2.15 14.76 -12.05
CA LEU A 126 -1.94 13.87 -10.91
C LEU A 126 -2.98 12.73 -10.88
N TRP A 127 -4.21 13.00 -11.32
CA TRP A 127 -5.25 11.97 -11.49
C TRP A 127 -4.88 10.95 -12.58
N ASN A 128 -4.26 11.39 -13.68
CA ASN A 128 -3.73 10.49 -14.71
C ASN A 128 -2.55 9.63 -14.23
N GLY A 129 -1.92 9.96 -13.10
CA GLY A 129 -0.87 9.12 -12.51
C GLY A 129 -1.41 8.00 -11.62
N LEU A 130 -2.70 8.03 -11.28
CA LEU A 130 -3.36 7.03 -10.42
C LEU A 130 -4.13 5.96 -11.20
N VAL A 131 -4.45 6.21 -12.46
CA VAL A 131 -5.20 5.31 -13.35
C VAL A 131 -4.41 5.09 -14.62
#